data_AF-A0A7S3BM60-F1
#
_entry.id   AF-A0A7S3BM60-F1
#
_cell.length_a   1.000
_cell.length_b   1.000
_cell.length_c   1.000
_cell.angle_alpha   90.00
_cell.angle_beta   90.00
_cell.angle_gamma   90.00
#
_symmetry.space_group_name_H-M   'P 1'
#
loop_
_entity.id
_entity.type
_entity.pdbx_description
1 polymer ?
#
loop_
_entity_poly.entity_id
_entity_poly.type
_entity_poly.pdbx_seq_one_letter_code
_entity_poly.pdbx_strand_id
1 'polypeptide(L)'
;HLNAALLWDRELLGRFRWSWVEAPTWAPYSAEARTFAPLVAPRAEGRRAQGALQVLQALTPKARGIFRLLAEKCAEQTAAAANERAKSRRSGGGRGGAAVGVTFHALFQACRERFLCSSQATLRSVLTEFADHELVSERRSGNSGADASNTAVRGGSDLVQVALSKAALGSVLAQIDAET
;
A
#
# COMPACT_ATOMS: atom_id res chain seq x y z
N HIS A 1 -4.90 21.94 -17.31
CA HIS A 1 -6.03 22.43 -16.50
C HIS A 1 -6.34 23.86 -16.89
N LEU A 2 -7.60 24.32 -16.81
CA LEU A 2 -7.99 25.70 -17.19
C LEU A 2 -7.17 26.76 -16.45
N ASN A 3 -6.89 26.51 -15.16
CA ASN A 3 -6.14 27.41 -14.28
C ASN A 3 -4.61 27.19 -14.31
N ALA A 4 -4.04 26.48 -15.29
CA ALA A 4 -2.60 26.20 -15.32
C ALA A 4 -1.74 27.47 -15.32
N ALA A 5 -2.24 28.55 -15.93
CA ALA A 5 -1.59 29.86 -15.98
C ALA A 5 -1.22 30.46 -14.62
N LEU A 6 -1.94 30.10 -13.55
CA LEU A 6 -1.70 30.61 -12.20
C LEU A 6 -0.49 29.99 -11.51
N LEU A 7 0.03 28.87 -12.02
CA LEU A 7 1.18 28.18 -11.42
C LEU A 7 2.50 28.94 -11.66
N TRP A 8 2.51 29.91 -12.57
CA TRP A 8 3.73 30.46 -13.12
C TRP A 8 3.86 31.95 -12.81
N ASP A 9 4.85 32.27 -11.98
CA ASP A 9 5.25 33.65 -11.69
C ASP A 9 5.98 34.29 -12.88
N ARG A 10 6.07 35.63 -12.88
CA ARG A 10 6.68 36.45 -13.93
C ARG A 10 8.13 36.05 -14.21
N GLU A 11 8.88 35.66 -13.18
CA GLU A 11 10.25 35.16 -13.36
C GLU A 11 10.30 33.81 -14.09
N LEU A 12 9.39 32.89 -13.74
CA LEU A 12 9.32 31.57 -14.35
C LEU A 12 8.89 31.66 -15.82
N LEU A 13 7.91 32.52 -16.11
CA LEU A 13 7.49 32.82 -17.49
C LEU A 13 8.66 33.33 -18.35
N GLY A 14 9.48 34.22 -17.79
CA GLY A 14 10.67 34.74 -18.48
C GLY A 14 11.75 33.69 -18.73
N ARG A 15 11.91 32.71 -17.83
CA ARG A 15 12.87 31.60 -17.99
C ARG A 15 12.39 30.55 -19.00
N PHE A 16 11.12 30.15 -18.91
CA PHE A 16 10.60 29.06 -19.72
C PHE A 16 10.26 29.47 -21.16
N ARG A 17 10.08 30.77 -21.45
CA ARG A 17 9.84 31.33 -22.79
C ARG A 17 8.86 30.49 -23.63
N TRP A 18 7.70 30.17 -23.07
CA TRP A 18 6.75 29.29 -23.76
C TRP A 18 6.23 29.87 -25.07
N SER A 19 6.04 28.97 -26.04
CA SER A 19 5.20 29.20 -27.20
C SER A 19 3.92 28.38 -27.01
N TRP A 20 2.78 29.07 -26.97
CA TRP A 20 1.48 28.45 -26.78
C TRP A 20 0.97 27.94 -28.13
N VAL A 21 0.66 26.65 -28.20
CA VAL A 21 0.07 26.02 -29.39
C VAL A 21 -1.16 25.25 -28.97
N GLU A 22 -2.28 25.50 -29.64
CA GLU A 22 -3.53 24.79 -29.42
C GLU A 22 -3.53 23.47 -30.21
N ALA A 23 -3.71 22.35 -29.51
CA ALA A 23 -3.75 21.00 -30.11
C ALA A 23 -4.92 20.18 -29.55
N PRO A 24 -6.17 20.42 -30.00
CA PRO A 24 -7.34 19.66 -29.56
C PRO A 24 -7.39 18.30 -30.24
N THR A 25 -6.76 17.28 -29.66
CA THR A 25 -6.70 15.91 -30.20
C THR A 25 -7.97 15.10 -29.97
N TRP A 26 -8.85 15.53 -29.05
CA TRP A 26 -10.08 14.82 -28.62
C TRP A 26 -9.88 13.37 -28.20
N ALA A 27 -8.63 12.95 -27.96
CA ALA A 27 -8.31 11.61 -27.52
C ALA A 27 -8.80 11.38 -26.08
N PRO A 28 -9.26 10.18 -25.74
CA PRO A 28 -9.67 9.86 -24.38
C PRO A 28 -8.47 9.89 -23.43
N TYR A 29 -8.63 10.53 -22.26
CA TYR A 29 -7.62 10.65 -21.20
C TYR A 29 -7.37 9.34 -20.43
N SER A 30 -7.37 8.20 -21.12
CA SER A 30 -7.30 6.89 -20.47
C SER A 30 -5.94 6.61 -19.83
N ALA A 31 -4.85 7.20 -20.33
CA ALA A 31 -3.53 7.07 -19.72
C ALA A 31 -3.40 7.98 -18.50
N GLU A 32 -3.88 9.21 -18.62
CA GLU A 32 -3.83 10.24 -17.60
C GLU A 32 -4.79 9.94 -16.43
N ALA A 33 -5.95 9.34 -16.71
CA ALA A 33 -6.93 8.97 -15.69
C ALA A 33 -6.61 7.67 -14.94
N ARG A 34 -5.59 6.89 -15.34
CA ARG A 34 -5.19 5.66 -14.62
C ARG A 34 -4.58 5.97 -13.26
N THR A 35 -3.70 6.95 -13.20
CA THR A 35 -2.98 7.31 -11.97
C THR A 35 -3.81 8.22 -11.06
N PHE A 36 -4.69 9.03 -11.66
CA PHE A 36 -5.52 9.97 -10.91
C PHE A 36 -6.93 9.42 -10.73
N ALA A 37 -7.26 8.99 -9.51
CA ALA A 37 -8.66 8.66 -9.22
C ALA A 37 -9.52 9.94 -9.32
N PRO A 38 -10.72 9.87 -9.92
CA PRO A 38 -11.59 11.02 -10.09
C PRO A 38 -11.89 11.68 -8.73
N LEU A 39 -11.82 13.02 -8.71
CA LEU A 39 -12.03 13.84 -7.51
C LEU A 39 -13.40 13.60 -6.84
N VAL A 40 -14.37 13.06 -7.57
CA VAL A 40 -15.75 12.81 -7.14
C VAL A 40 -15.91 11.46 -6.41
N ALA A 41 -14.92 10.56 -6.46
CA ALA A 41 -15.01 9.28 -5.76
C ALA A 41 -14.86 9.48 -4.24
N PRO A 42 -15.83 9.04 -3.41
CA PRO A 42 -15.67 9.05 -1.97
C PRO A 42 -14.67 7.96 -1.61
N ARG A 43 -13.44 8.37 -1.30
CA ARG A 43 -12.45 7.75 -0.39
C ARG A 43 -11.03 7.87 -0.95
N ALA A 44 -10.13 8.41 -0.11
CA ALA A 44 -8.68 8.29 -0.28
C ALA A 44 -8.23 6.83 -0.53
N GLU A 45 -9.04 5.87 -0.11
CA GLU A 45 -8.87 4.44 -0.33
C GLU A 45 -8.95 4.01 -1.80
N GLY A 46 -9.81 4.65 -2.62
CA GLY A 46 -9.87 4.36 -4.05
C GLY A 46 -8.61 4.78 -4.79
N ARG A 47 -7.99 5.91 -4.37
CA ARG A 47 -6.68 6.36 -4.87
C ARG A 47 -5.58 5.38 -4.49
N ARG A 48 -5.54 4.94 -3.23
CA ARG A 48 -4.56 3.95 -2.76
C ARG A 48 -4.72 2.60 -3.46
N ALA A 49 -5.96 2.16 -3.70
CA ALA A 49 -6.21 0.91 -4.43
C ALA A 49 -5.77 1.00 -5.90
N GLN A 50 -6.04 2.10 -6.59
CA GLN A 50 -5.59 2.32 -7.97
C GLN A 50 -4.06 2.43 -8.08
N GLY A 51 -3.43 3.18 -7.18
CA GLY A 51 -1.97 3.24 -7.09
C GLY A 51 -1.37 1.85 -6.80
N ALA A 52 -1.98 1.10 -5.89
CA ALA A 52 -1.57 -0.27 -5.60
C ALA A 52 -1.69 -1.20 -6.81
N LEU A 53 -2.75 -1.10 -7.60
CA LEU A 53 -2.90 -1.88 -8.83
C LEU A 53 -1.77 -1.56 -9.82
N GLN A 54 -1.49 -0.28 -10.06
CA GLN A 54 -0.45 0.13 -10.99
C GLN A 54 0.94 -0.38 -10.56
N VAL A 55 1.25 -0.31 -9.26
CA VAL A 55 2.49 -0.84 -8.70
C VAL A 55 2.53 -2.37 -8.78
N LEU A 56 1.44 -3.06 -8.43
CA LEU A 56 1.35 -4.52 -8.47
C LEU A 56 1.44 -5.06 -9.91
N GLN A 57 0.97 -4.34 -10.92
CA GLN A 57 1.18 -4.67 -12.33
C GLN A 57 2.63 -4.55 -12.77
N ALA A 58 3.40 -3.60 -12.22
CA ALA A 58 4.82 -3.41 -12.53
C ALA A 58 5.74 -4.42 -11.82
N LEU A 59 5.27 -5.02 -10.73
CA LEU A 59 6.04 -5.95 -9.89
C LEU A 59 6.21 -7.33 -10.53
N THR A 60 7.31 -8.01 -10.18
CA THR A 60 7.57 -9.37 -10.64
C THR A 60 6.49 -10.36 -10.14
N PRO A 61 6.21 -11.46 -10.88
CA PRO A 61 5.24 -12.47 -10.43
C PRO A 61 5.53 -13.04 -9.04
N LYS A 62 6.82 -13.15 -8.67
CA LYS A 62 7.25 -13.57 -7.33
C LYS A 62 6.85 -12.56 -6.25
N ALA A 63 7.09 -11.26 -6.50
CA ALA A 63 6.70 -10.19 -5.58
C ALA A 63 5.17 -10.13 -5.39
N ARG A 64 4.39 -10.32 -6.46
CA ARG A 64 2.92 -10.45 -6.36
C ARG A 64 2.50 -11.64 -5.48
N GLY A 65 3.19 -12.77 -5.59
CA GLY A 65 2.97 -13.94 -4.74
C GLY A 65 3.26 -13.68 -3.25
N ILE A 66 4.32 -12.92 -2.95
CA ILE A 66 4.66 -12.50 -1.58
C ILE A 66 3.57 -11.58 -1.02
N PHE A 67 3.11 -10.61 -1.82
CA PHE A 67 2.04 -9.70 -1.42
C PHE A 67 0.71 -10.44 -1.13
N ARG A 68 0.34 -11.42 -1.97
CA ARG A 68 -0.84 -12.29 -1.74
C ARG A 68 -0.74 -13.03 -0.41
N LEU A 69 0.39 -13.69 -0.15
CA LEU A 69 0.61 -14.42 1.09
C LEU A 69 0.54 -13.51 2.32
N LEU A 70 1.13 -12.32 2.21
CA LEU A 70 1.09 -11.31 3.27
C LEU A 70 -0.35 -10.86 3.54
N ALA A 71 -1.14 -10.64 2.49
CA ALA A 71 -2.55 -10.29 2.60
C ALA A 71 -3.40 -11.38 3.26
N GLU A 72 -3.20 -12.65 2.87
CA GLU A 72 -3.86 -13.81 3.48
C GLU A 72 -3.55 -13.87 4.98
N LYS A 73 -2.28 -13.76 5.36
CA LYS A 73 -1.86 -13.77 6.76
C LYS A 73 -2.38 -12.57 7.55
N CYS A 74 -2.40 -11.38 6.95
CA CYS A 74 -3.03 -10.21 7.57
C CYS A 74 -4.53 -10.45 7.80
N ALA A 75 -5.24 -11.03 6.84
CA ALA A 75 -6.66 -11.34 6.97
C ALA A 75 -6.93 -12.38 8.09
N GLU A 76 -6.13 -13.45 8.17
CA GLU A 76 -6.18 -14.45 9.26
C GLU A 76 -5.98 -13.78 10.63
N GLN A 77 -4.98 -12.91 10.77
CA GLN A 77 -4.70 -12.19 12.02
C GLN A 77 -5.82 -11.21 12.39
N THR A 78 -6.43 -10.51 11.42
CA THR A 78 -7.61 -9.67 11.70
C THR A 78 -8.80 -10.50 12.19
N ALA A 79 -9.00 -11.70 11.65
CA ALA A 79 -10.09 -12.59 12.06
C ALA A 79 -9.85 -13.16 13.48
N ALA A 80 -8.62 -13.58 13.77
CA ALA A 80 -8.23 -14.02 15.11
C ALA A 80 -8.38 -12.90 16.15
N ALA A 81 -7.91 -11.69 15.84
CA ALA A 81 -8.05 -10.52 16.70
C ALA A 81 -9.52 -10.12 16.90
N ALA A 82 -10.38 -10.25 15.88
CA ALA A 82 -11.82 -10.01 16.02
C ALA A 82 -12.49 -11.00 16.98
N ASN A 83 -12.08 -12.27 16.97
CA ASN A 83 -12.61 -13.29 17.88
C ASN A 83 -12.16 -13.04 19.34
N GLU A 84 -10.90 -12.68 19.55
CA GLU A 84 -10.39 -12.28 20.87
C GLU A 84 -11.02 -10.96 21.36
N ARG A 85 -11.36 -10.04 20.45
CA ARG A 85 -12.13 -8.83 20.77
C ARG A 85 -13.57 -9.15 21.16
N ALA A 86 -14.19 -10.16 20.56
CA ALA A 86 -15.53 -10.62 20.94
C ALA A 86 -15.54 -11.26 22.33
N LYS A 87 -14.48 -12.02 22.69
CA LYS A 87 -14.30 -12.59 24.03
C LYS A 87 -14.01 -11.51 25.09
N SER A 88 -13.10 -10.56 24.81
CA SER A 88 -12.79 -9.46 25.74
C SER A 88 -13.91 -8.42 25.88
N ARG A 89 -14.80 -8.24 24.89
CA ARG A 89 -16.01 -7.42 25.05
C ARG A 89 -16.97 -7.93 26.14
N ARG A 90 -16.93 -9.22 26.45
CA ARG A 90 -17.72 -9.85 27.52
C ARG A 90 -17.10 -9.64 28.92
N SER A 91 -15.82 -9.25 28.96
CA SER A 91 -15.03 -8.92 30.15
C SER A 91 -14.64 -7.44 30.05
N GLY A 92 -15.54 -6.52 30.43
CA GLY A 92 -15.52 -5.06 30.14
C GLY A 92 -14.23 -4.26 30.43
N GLY A 93 -13.15 -4.52 29.70
CA GLY A 93 -11.87 -3.82 29.75
C GLY A 93 -11.44 -3.40 28.34
N GLY A 94 -11.91 -2.24 27.90
CA GLY A 94 -11.53 -1.66 26.61
C GLY A 94 -10.28 -0.79 26.73
N ARG A 95 -9.20 -1.17 26.03
CA ARG A 95 -8.20 -0.32 25.34
C ARG A 95 -6.93 -1.11 24.98
N GLY A 96 -7.11 -2.25 24.30
CA GLY A 96 -6.04 -2.89 23.56
C GLY A 96 -6.35 -2.74 22.09
N GLY A 97 -5.74 -1.77 21.39
CA GLY A 97 -5.68 -1.82 19.93
C GLY A 97 -4.88 -3.06 19.57
N ALA A 98 -5.57 -4.17 19.30
CA ALA A 98 -4.90 -5.41 18.92
C ALA A 98 -3.95 -5.11 17.78
N ALA A 99 -2.68 -5.46 17.95
CA ALA A 99 -1.66 -5.20 16.94
C ALA A 99 -1.97 -6.09 15.73
N VAL A 100 -2.71 -5.54 14.77
CA VAL A 100 -3.04 -6.22 13.52
C VAL A 100 -1.80 -6.20 12.65
N GLY A 101 -1.04 -7.29 12.63
CA GLY A 101 0.13 -7.39 11.77
C GLY A 101 0.78 -8.76 11.86
N VAL A 102 1.59 -9.08 10.86
CA VAL A 102 2.31 -10.36 10.77
C VAL A 102 3.76 -10.11 11.13
N THR A 103 4.32 -10.91 12.04
CA THR A 103 5.76 -10.81 12.36
C THR A 103 6.59 -11.18 11.14
N PHE A 104 7.72 -10.47 10.92
CA PHE A 104 8.65 -10.79 9.84
C PHE A 104 9.06 -12.27 9.79
N HIS A 105 9.30 -12.90 10.96
CA HIS A 105 9.69 -14.31 11.03
C HIS A 105 8.60 -15.25 10.51
N ALA A 106 7.35 -15.04 10.91
CA ALA A 106 6.21 -15.84 10.44
C ALA A 106 5.99 -15.69 8.93
N LEU A 107 6.13 -14.47 8.41
CA LEU A 107 6.05 -14.21 6.96
C LEU A 107 7.17 -14.93 6.21
N PHE A 108 8.41 -14.86 6.70
CA PHE A 108 9.55 -15.52 6.07
C PHE A 108 9.40 -17.03 6.00
N GLN A 109 8.90 -17.68 7.06
CA GLN A 109 8.62 -19.12 7.04
C GLN A 109 7.56 -19.48 5.99
N ALA A 110 6.45 -18.75 5.96
CA ALA A 110 5.40 -18.98 4.98
C ALA A 110 5.88 -18.73 3.52
N CYS A 111 6.74 -17.73 3.29
CA CYS A 111 7.36 -17.50 1.99
C CYS A 111 8.27 -18.66 1.56
N ARG A 112 8.97 -19.30 2.49
CA ARG A 112 9.82 -20.47 2.21
C ARG A 112 9.00 -21.70 1.86
N GLU A 113 7.89 -21.94 2.56
CA GLU A 113 6.98 -23.06 2.29
C GLU A 113 6.39 -23.01 0.87
N ARG A 114 6.12 -21.80 0.36
CA ARG A 114 5.63 -21.58 -1.02
C ARG A 114 6.76 -21.33 -2.04
N PHE A 115 8.03 -21.53 -1.67
CA PHE A 115 9.20 -21.32 -2.52
C PHE A 115 9.29 -19.91 -3.16
N LEU A 116 8.75 -18.88 -2.50
CA LEU A 116 8.71 -17.50 -3.01
C LEU A 116 10.02 -16.74 -2.73
N CYS A 117 10.70 -17.05 -1.62
CA CYS A 117 11.96 -16.41 -1.20
C CYS A 117 12.94 -17.43 -0.64
N SER A 118 14.21 -17.32 -1.04
CA SER A 118 15.31 -18.16 -0.55
C SER A 118 16.07 -17.53 0.62
N SER A 119 16.11 -16.20 0.70
CA SER A 119 16.89 -15.47 1.72
C SER A 119 16.09 -14.39 2.43
N GLN A 120 16.49 -14.07 3.67
CA GLN A 120 15.89 -12.95 4.40
C GLN A 120 16.24 -11.59 3.76
N ALA A 121 17.40 -11.48 3.10
CA ALA A 121 17.83 -10.26 2.43
C ALA A 121 16.93 -9.92 1.24
N THR A 122 16.58 -10.92 0.42
CA THR A 122 15.64 -10.75 -0.70
C THR A 122 14.25 -10.36 -0.21
N LEU A 123 13.76 -10.97 0.88
CA LEU A 123 12.46 -10.61 1.45
C LEU A 123 12.46 -9.17 1.97
N ARG A 124 13.52 -8.73 2.65
CA ARG A 124 13.65 -7.34 3.13
C ARG A 124 13.69 -6.33 1.99
N SER A 125 14.40 -6.64 0.90
CA SER A 125 14.42 -5.76 -0.28
C SER A 125 13.02 -5.55 -0.86
N VAL A 126 12.25 -6.64 -1.01
CA VAL A 126 10.88 -6.58 -1.53
C VAL A 126 9.95 -5.84 -0.57
N LEU A 127 10.10 -6.04 0.74
CA LEU A 127 9.31 -5.30 1.73
C LEU A 127 9.65 -3.80 1.74
N THR A 128 10.91 -3.44 1.49
CA THR A 128 11.34 -2.03 1.37
C THR A 128 10.68 -1.39 0.15
N GLU A 129 10.69 -2.08 -1.00
CA GLU A 129 9.98 -1.64 -2.21
C GLU A 129 8.46 -1.46 -1.95
N PHE A 130 7.84 -2.36 -1.19
CA PHE A 130 6.42 -2.22 -0.81
C PHE A 130 6.17 -1.04 0.15
N ALA A 131 7.12 -0.74 1.04
CA ALA A 131 7.03 0.40 1.95
C ALA A 131 7.21 1.73 1.20
N ASP A 132 8.15 1.79 0.24
CA ASP A 132 8.38 2.97 -0.61
C ASP A 132 7.15 3.33 -1.45
N HIS A 133 6.36 2.33 -1.83
CA HIS A 133 5.09 2.51 -2.56
C HIS A 133 3.85 2.63 -1.65
N GLU A 134 4.03 2.82 -0.33
CA GLU A 134 2.96 2.94 0.67
C GLU A 134 1.97 1.75 0.69
N LEU A 135 2.35 0.57 0.18
CA LEU A 135 1.51 -0.63 0.16
C LEU A 135 1.47 -1.32 1.52
N VAL A 136 2.58 -1.22 2.24
CA VAL A 136 2.83 -1.90 3.51
C VAL A 136 3.31 -0.89 4.53
N SER A 137 2.80 -1.03 5.75
CA SER A 137 3.29 -0.29 6.91
C SER A 137 3.94 -1.26 7.88
N GLU A 138 5.19 -0.97 8.24
CA GLU A 138 5.90 -1.68 9.30
C GLU A 138 5.66 -0.95 10.62
N ARG A 139 5.10 -1.66 11.60
CA ARG A 139 4.91 -1.16 12.96
C ARG A 139 5.77 -1.97 13.92
N ARG A 140 6.63 -1.27 14.67
CA ARG A 140 7.41 -1.91 15.73
C ARG A 140 6.48 -2.33 16.87
N SER A 141 6.43 -3.63 17.18
CA SER A 141 5.65 -4.13 18.32
C SER A 141 6.35 -3.73 19.61
N GLY A 142 5.96 -2.59 20.20
CA GLY A 142 6.59 -2.17 21.45
C GLY A 142 6.27 -0.79 22.02
N ASN A 143 5.67 0.16 21.28
CA ASN A 143 5.30 1.43 21.91
C ASN A 143 4.03 2.06 21.34
N SER A 144 3.07 2.27 22.22
CA SER A 144 1.98 3.22 22.05
C SER A 144 2.54 4.64 22.20
N GLY A 145 2.37 5.47 21.17
CA GLY A 145 2.60 6.91 21.26
C GLY A 145 3.57 7.45 20.22
N ALA A 146 3.00 8.22 19.30
CA ALA A 146 3.61 9.28 18.50
C ALA A 146 4.71 8.92 17.47
N ASP A 147 4.62 9.65 16.36
CA ASP A 147 5.65 9.87 15.33
C ASP A 147 5.84 8.78 14.28
N ALA A 148 4.89 8.75 13.34
CA ALA A 148 5.05 8.17 12.01
C ALA A 148 5.88 9.11 11.13
N SER A 149 7.19 9.11 11.31
CA SER A 149 8.13 9.49 10.25
C SER A 149 9.52 8.96 10.60
N ASN A 150 10.13 8.30 9.62
CA ASN A 150 11.56 8.01 9.47
C ASN A 150 11.98 6.55 9.70
N THR A 151 12.52 6.02 8.62
CA THR A 151 13.18 4.74 8.37
C THR A 151 14.22 4.38 9.44
N ALA A 152 14.12 3.16 9.98
CA ALA A 152 15.30 2.42 10.46
C ALA A 152 14.92 0.94 10.71
N VAL A 153 15.35 0.08 9.77
CA VAL A 153 15.41 -1.37 9.94
C VAL A 153 16.52 -1.68 10.94
N ARG A 154 16.20 -1.64 12.24
CA ARG A 154 17.07 -2.18 13.29
C ARG A 154 16.23 -2.79 14.41
N GLY A 155 16.22 -4.13 14.42
CA GLY A 155 16.07 -4.97 15.60
C GLY A 155 14.84 -4.72 16.47
N GLY A 156 13.71 -5.28 16.07
CA GLY A 156 12.51 -5.45 16.88
C GLY A 156 11.58 -6.42 16.17
N SER A 157 10.63 -7.05 16.85
CA SER A 157 9.59 -7.86 16.20
C SER A 157 8.68 -6.95 15.38
N ASP A 158 9.14 -6.62 14.17
CA ASP A 158 8.45 -5.73 13.25
C ASP A 158 7.19 -6.45 12.75
N LEU A 159 6.05 -5.83 13.04
CA LEU A 159 4.75 -6.26 12.54
C LEU A 159 4.53 -5.59 11.19
N VAL A 160 4.35 -6.40 10.17
CA VAL A 160 4.09 -5.96 8.81
C VAL A 160 2.59 -6.01 8.59
N GLN A 161 2.00 -4.89 8.16
CA GLN A 161 0.57 -4.78 7.89
C GLN A 161 0.34 -4.17 6.49
N VAL A 162 -0.67 -4.67 5.78
CA VAL A 162 -1.14 -4.04 4.53
C VAL A 162 -1.86 -2.73 4.85
N ALA A 163 -1.54 -1.66 4.10
CA ALA A 163 -2.12 -0.33 4.28
C ALA A 163 -3.53 -0.17 3.68
N LEU A 164 -4.05 -1.20 2.99
CA LEU A 164 -5.36 -1.25 2.35
C LEU A 164 -6.40 -1.93 3.25
N SER A 165 -7.68 -1.51 3.20
CA SER A 165 -8.74 -2.28 3.87
C SER A 165 -8.96 -3.64 3.21
N LYS A 166 -9.58 -4.54 3.96
CA LYS A 166 -9.98 -5.87 3.49
C LYS A 166 -10.84 -5.84 2.21
N ALA A 167 -11.71 -4.84 2.08
CA ALA A 167 -12.59 -4.70 0.91
C ALA A 167 -11.80 -4.27 -0.35
N ALA A 168 -10.93 -3.27 -0.21
CA ALA A 168 -10.07 -2.81 -1.29
C ALA A 168 -9.09 -3.91 -1.71
N LEU A 169 -8.49 -4.61 -0.75
CA LEU A 169 -7.55 -5.70 -0.98
C LEU A 169 -8.19 -6.82 -1.82
N GLY A 170 -9.41 -7.23 -1.50
CA GLY A 170 -10.12 -8.25 -2.26
C GLY A 170 -10.37 -7.86 -3.73
N SER A 171 -10.75 -6.60 -3.97
CA SER A 171 -10.94 -6.09 -5.34
C SER A 171 -9.62 -6.04 -6.12
N VAL A 172 -8.53 -5.63 -5.47
CA VAL A 172 -7.21 -5.52 -6.09
C VAL A 172 -6.65 -6.89 -6.45
N LEU A 173 -6.76 -7.86 -5.54
CA LEU A 173 -6.33 -9.24 -5.82
C LEU A 173 -7.14 -9.87 -6.96
N ALA A 174 -8.46 -9.69 -6.98
CA ALA A 174 -9.30 -10.22 -8.05
C ALA A 174 -8.97 -9.62 -9.43
N GLN A 175 -8.60 -8.34 -9.48
CA GLN A 175 -8.17 -7.68 -10.73
C GLN A 175 -6.79 -8.17 -11.19
N ILE A 176 -5.86 -8.44 -10.27
CA ILE A 176 -4.57 -9.02 -10.61
C ILE A 176 -4.72 -10.44 -11.17
N ASP A 177 -5.66 -11.23 -10.64
CA ASP A 177 -5.93 -12.60 -11.10
C ASP A 177 -6.61 -12.62 -12.48
N ALA A 178 -7.37 -11.58 -12.83
CA ALA A 178 -8.01 -11.46 -14.14
C ALA A 178 -7.04 -11.08 -15.27
N GLU A 179 -5.86 -10.54 -14.93
CA GLU A 179 -4.84 -10.08 -15.89
C GLU A 179 -3.68 -11.07 -16.08
N THR A 180 -3.60 -12.14 -15.28
CA THR A 180 -2.62 -13.24 -15.41
C THR A 180 -3.22 -14.46 -16.07
#